data_AF-A0A1I0ZGU6-F1
#
_entry.id   AF-A0A1I0ZGU6-F1
#
_cell.length_a   1.000
_cell.length_b   1.000
_cell.length_c   1.000
_cell.angle_alpha   90.00
_cell.angle_beta   90.00
_cell.angle_gamma   90.00
#
_symmetry.space_group_name_H-M   'P 1'
#
loop_
_entity.id
_entity.type
_entity.pdbx_description
1 polymer ?
#
loop_
_entity_poly.entity_id
_entity_poly.type
_entity_poly.pdbx_seq_one_letter_code
_entity_poly.pdbx_strand_id
1 'polypeptide(L)' 'MRHYAILRLLLAGFFLYIAWPVIPSAITQEAVLFWGLWLGFFLLVVGANFATLLQMTKPPVMEQEHTGSRQRA' A
#
# COMPACT_ATOMS: atom_id res chain seq x y z
N MET A 1 4.33 -9.38 9.77
CA MET A 1 4.56 -8.55 8.56
C MET A 1 3.85 -7.19 8.57
N ARG A 2 2.90 -6.93 9.48
CA ARG A 2 2.08 -5.70 9.53
C ARG A 2 2.90 -4.43 9.85
N HIS A 3 3.98 -4.58 10.64
CA HIS A 3 4.80 -3.47 11.15
C HIS A 3 5.55 -2.64 10.08
N TYR A 4 5.79 -3.20 8.89
CA TYR A 4 6.55 -2.56 7.83
C TYR A 4 5.67 -1.88 6.77
N ALA A 5 4.34 -1.85 6.94
CA ALA A 5 3.44 -1.25 5.96
C ALA A 5 3.74 0.24 5.74
N ILE A 6 4.01 0.99 6.81
CA ILE A 6 4.40 2.40 6.74
C ILE A 6 5.73 2.57 5.99
N LEU A 7 6.74 1.76 6.34
CA LEU A 7 8.04 1.78 5.67
C LEU A 7 7.89 1.51 4.16
N ARG A 8 7.04 0.56 3.78
CA ARG A 8 6.77 0.23 2.36
C ARG A 8 6.07 1.38 1.64
N LEU A 9 5.14 2.08 2.29
CA LEU A 9 4.49 3.26 1.71
C LEU A 9 5.47 4.41 1.53
N LEU A 10 6.34 4.67 2.52
CA LEU A 10 7.40 5.67 2.41
C LEU A 10 8.38 5.33 1.28
N LEU A 11 8.77 4.07 1.17
CA LEU A 11 9.65 3.60 0.09
C LEU A 11 8.99 3.73 -1.29
N ALA A 12 7.71 3.39 -1.40
CA ALA A 12 6.96 3.57 -2.64
C ALA A 12 6.90 5.07 -3.02
N GLY A 13 6.60 5.94 -2.05
CA GLY A 13 6.61 7.39 -2.26
C GLY A 13 7.98 7.93 -2.66
N PHE A 14 9.06 7.40 -2.08
CA PHE A 14 10.43 7.73 -2.45
C PHE A 14 10.75 7.36 -3.90
N PHE A 15 10.36 6.15 -4.35
CA PHE A 15 10.55 5.77 -5.74
C PHE A 15 9.71 6.62 -6.70
N LEU A 16 8.48 6.99 -6.33
CA LEU A 16 7.68 7.92 -7.11
C LEU A 16 8.34 9.29 -7.21
N TYR A 17 8.87 9.82 -6.12
CA TYR A 17 9.56 11.11 -6.12
C TYR A 17 10.75 11.12 -7.10
N ILE A 18 11.55 10.05 -7.13
CA ILE A 18 12.67 9.91 -8.06
C ILE A 18 12.20 9.74 -9.51
N ALA A 19 11.14 8.96 -9.72
CA ALA A 19 10.59 8.70 -11.05
C ALA A 19 9.88 9.91 -11.66
N TRP A 20 9.26 10.76 -10.82
CA TRP A 20 8.41 11.86 -11.24
C TRP A 20 9.00 12.80 -12.29
N PRO A 21 10.26 13.29 -12.19
CA PRO A 21 10.85 14.14 -13.23
C PRO A 21 11.13 13.42 -14.56
N VAL A 22 11.22 12.09 -14.54
CA VAL A 22 11.56 11.29 -15.73
C VAL A 22 10.31 10.90 -16.52
N ILE A 23 9.18 10.69 -15.85
CA ILE A 23 7.92 10.29 -16.50
C ILE A 23 7.51 11.26 -17.64
N PRO A 24 7.56 12.60 -17.48
CA PRO A 24 7.22 13.55 -18.55
C PRO A 24 8.15 13.51 -19.76
N SER A 25 9.37 12.98 -19.60
CA SER A 25 10.35 12.87 -20.69
C SER A 25 10.09 11.64 -21.60
N ALA A 26 9.05 10.86 -21.33
CA ALA A 26 8.67 9.69 -22.10
C ALA A 26 8.13 10.08 -23.49
N ILE A 27 9.04 10.18 -24.47
CA ILE A 27 8.73 10.52 -25.86
C ILE A 27 8.50 9.29 -26.77
N THR A 28 9.01 8.12 -26.39
CA THR A 28 8.83 6.90 -27.19
C THR A 28 7.67 6.05 -26.69
N GLN A 29 7.07 5.25 -27.58
CA GLN A 29 5.91 4.41 -27.24
C GLN A 29 6.25 3.38 -26.15
N GLU A 30 7.47 2.83 -26.18
CA GLU A 30 7.95 1.89 -25.17
C GLU A 30 8.09 2.56 -23.81
N ALA A 31 8.58 3.81 -23.78
CA ALA A 31 8.69 4.59 -22.55
C ALA A 31 7.31 4.88 -21.95
N VAL A 32 6.33 5.25 -22.79
CA VAL A 32 4.94 5.49 -22.33
C VAL A 32 4.33 4.22 -21.74
N LEU A 33 4.49 3.07 -22.41
CA LEU A 33 4.01 1.78 -21.90
C LEU A 33 4.68 1.39 -20.59
N PHE A 34 6.00 1.55 -20.50
CA PHE A 34 6.78 1.26 -19.30
C PHE A 34 6.29 2.10 -18.12
N TRP A 35 6.21 3.43 -18.27
CA TRP A 35 5.79 4.32 -17.20
C TRP A 35 4.31 4.14 -16.83
N GLY A 36 3.45 3.83 -17.79
CA GLY A 36 2.06 3.47 -17.53
C GLY A 36 1.93 2.20 -16.67
N LEU A 37 2.66 1.14 -17.04
CA LEU A 37 2.69 -0.11 -16.27
C LEU A 37 3.30 0.11 -14.88
N TRP A 38 4.38 0.90 -14.81
CA TRP A 38 5.05 1.27 -13.56
C TRP A 38 4.09 2.02 -12.62
N LEU A 39 3.31 2.98 -13.12
CA LEU A 39 2.28 3.69 -12.33
C LEU A 39 1.16 2.75 -11.87
N GLY A 40 0.71 1.84 -12.74
CA GLY A 40 -0.25 0.82 -12.37
C GLY A 40 0.26 -0.08 -11.24
N PHE A 41 1.50 -0.55 -11.33
CA PHE A 41 2.15 -1.33 -10.28
C PHE A 41 2.28 -0.55 -8.98
N PHE A 42 2.70 0.73 -9.05
CA PHE A 42 2.77 1.61 -7.90
C PHE A 42 1.43 1.72 -7.16
N LEU A 43 0.32 1.89 -7.89
CA LEU A 43 -1.03 1.93 -7.30
C LEU A 43 -1.40 0.62 -6.59
N LEU A 44 -1.07 -0.53 -7.19
CA LEU A 44 -1.30 -1.83 -6.55
C LEU A 44 -0.51 -1.98 -5.24
N VAL A 45 0.77 -1.58 -5.24
CA VAL A 45 1.63 -1.63 -4.06
C VAL A 45 1.09 -0.73 -2.96
N VAL A 46 0.76 0.53 -3.29
CA VAL A 46 0.19 1.48 -2.33
C VAL A 46 -1.14 0.97 -1.79
N GLY A 47 -2.04 0.54 -2.68
CA GLY A 47 -3.37 0.04 -2.30
C GLY A 47 -3.31 -1.17 -1.37
N ALA A 48 -2.47 -2.17 -1.66
CA ALA A 48 -2.34 -3.36 -0.83
C ALA A 48 -1.77 -3.03 0.58
N ASN A 49 -0.76 -2.15 0.66
CA ASN A 49 -0.21 -1.73 1.94
C ASN A 49 -1.20 -0.84 2.72
N PHE A 50 -1.97 0.00 2.03
CA PHE A 50 -3.01 0.82 2.65
C PHE A 50 -4.16 -0.04 3.18
N ALA A 51 -4.59 -1.06 2.43
CA ALA A 51 -5.58 -2.04 2.89
C ALA A 51 -5.11 -2.79 4.13
N THR A 52 -3.81 -3.15 4.20
CA THR A 52 -3.20 -3.77 5.38
C THR A 52 -3.22 -2.83 6.59
N LEU A 53 -2.97 -1.54 6.38
CA LEU A 53 -3.11 -0.50 7.41
C LEU A 53 -4.56 -0.30 7.85
N LEU A 54 -5.53 -0.32 6.93
CA LEU A 54 -6.96 -0.24 7.29
C LEU A 54 -7.42 -1.45 8.10
N GLN A 55 -6.91 -2.64 7.78
CA GLN A 55 -7.12 -3.85 8.57
C GLN A 55 -6.41 -3.81 9.93
N MET A 56 -5.38 -2.97 10.12
CA MET A 56 -4.81 -2.73 11.45
C MET A 56 -5.77 -1.98 12.36
N THR A 57 -6.54 -1.04 11.82
CA THR A 57 -7.50 -0.24 12.58
C THR A 57 -8.72 -1.05 13.02
N LYS A 58 -9.02 -2.17 12.34
CA LYS A 58 -10.03 -3.12 12.79
C LYS A 58 -9.36 -4.11 13.77
N PRO A 59 -9.88 -4.25 15.02
CA PRO A 59 -9.32 -5.24 15.93
C PRO A 59 -9.44 -6.63 15.28
N PRO A 60 -8.36 -7.44 15.29
CA PRO A 60 -8.43 -8.81 14.78
C PRO A 60 -9.54 -9.57 15.52
N VAL A 61 -10.33 -10.38 14.81
CA VAL A 61 -11.49 -11.11 15.36
C VAL A 61 -11.16 -11.92 16.63
N MET A 62 -9.91 -12.39 16.75
CA MET A 62 -9.44 -13.07 17.97
C MET A 62 -9.52 -12.22 19.25
N GLU A 63 -9.38 -10.89 19.16
CA GLU A 63 -9.52 -9.99 20.33
C GLU A 63 -10.99 -9.59 20.57
N GLN A 64 -11.89 -9.82 19.62
CA GLN A 64 -13.32 -9.52 19.77
C GLN A 64 -14.08 -10.63 20.52
N GLU A 65 -13.60 -11.87 20.49
CA GLU A 65 -14.28 -13.03 21.09
C GLU A 65 -14.20 -13.04 22.64
N HIS A 66 -13.19 -12.40 23.22
CA HIS A 66 -13.03 -12.30 24.68
C HIS A 66 -14.01 -11.34 25.36
N THR A 67 -14.61 -10.41 24.61
CA THR A 67 -15.58 -9.45 25.18
C THR A 67 -16.97 -10.06 25.28
N GLY A 68 -17.32 -11.04 24.43
CA GLY A 68 -18.62 -11.72 24.45
C GLY A 68 -18.76 -12.78 25.55
N SER A 69 -17.65 -13.36 26.01
CA SER A 69 -17.63 -14.43 27.01
C SER A 69 -17.67 -13.92 28.45
N ARG A 70 -17.36 -12.64 28.69
CA ARG A 70 -17.37 -12.04 30.04
C ARG A 70 -18.72 -11.45 30.46
N GLN A 71 -19.70 -11.39 29.56
CA GLN A 71 -21.04 -10.86 29.82
C GLN A 71 -22.09 -11.96 30.09
N ARG A 72 -21.67 -13.22 30.18
CA ARG A 72 -22.53 -14.40 30.44
C ARG A 72 -22.17 -15.15 31.73
N ALA A 73 -21.50 -14.50 32.69
CA ALA A 73 -21.24 -15.04 34.02
C ALA A 73 -22.01 -14.26 35.07
#